data_AF-M1WM43-F1
#
_entry.id   AF-M1WM43-F1
#
_cell.length_a   1.000
_cell.length_b   1.000
_cell.length_c   1.000
_cell.angle_alpha   90.00
_cell.angle_beta   90.00
_cell.angle_gamma   90.00
#
_symmetry.space_group_name_H-M   'P 1'
#
loop_
_entity.id
_entity.type
_entity.pdbx_description
1 polymer ?
#
loop_
_entity_poly.entity_id
_entity_poly.type
_entity_poly.pdbx_seq_one_letter_code
_entity_poly.pdbx_strand_id
1 'polypeptide(L)'
;MKKALMICLMVAAMVCVFALPAVIAGNAPADTITMIAPNGQKMSKTPVEFPHKMHVDNGIDCLVCHHKATSKDNVKGCASEGCHTDAGKKAKKDPEGYYQAFHNKKSEAACLGCHKKAKKAGKSAPVSCKDCHPKK
;
A
#
# COMPACT_ATOMS: atom_id res chain seq x y z
N MET A 1 50.72 18.99 -5.98
CA MET A 1 49.89 18.61 -4.80
C MET A 1 48.53 19.34 -4.76
N LYS A 2 48.48 20.69 -4.79
CA LYS A 2 47.21 21.45 -4.71
C LYS A 2 46.22 21.19 -5.88
N LYS A 3 46.73 21.00 -7.10
CA LYS A 3 45.91 20.71 -8.30
C LYS A 3 45.31 19.31 -8.29
N ALA A 4 46.08 18.30 -7.84
CA ALA A 4 45.60 16.92 -7.69
C ALA A 4 44.55 16.81 -6.58
N LEU A 5 44.72 17.54 -5.47
CA LEU A 5 43.74 17.61 -4.39
C LEU A 5 42.41 18.23 -4.85
N MET A 6 42.46 19.32 -5.61
CA MET A 6 41.27 19.99 -6.18
C MET A 6 40.53 19.09 -7.18
N ILE A 7 41.26 18.36 -8.03
CA ILE A 7 40.67 17.43 -9.01
C ILE A 7 39.99 16.26 -8.29
N CYS A 8 40.61 15.67 -7.26
CA CYS A 8 39.98 14.62 -6.47
C CYS A 8 38.70 15.11 -5.76
N LEU A 9 38.69 16.34 -5.23
CA LEU A 9 37.51 16.89 -4.56
C LEU A 9 36.34 17.11 -5.52
N MET A 10 36.62 17.57 -6.75
CA MET A 10 35.59 17.76 -7.78
C MET A 10 35.05 16.43 -8.32
N VAL A 11 35.89 15.42 -8.49
CA VAL A 11 35.43 14.07 -8.88
C VAL A 11 34.58 13.45 -7.77
N ALA A 12 34.99 13.59 -6.50
CA ALA A 12 34.19 13.12 -5.37
C ALA A 12 32.82 13.82 -5.28
N ALA A 13 32.78 15.15 -5.44
CA ALA A 13 31.53 15.91 -5.44
C ALA A 13 30.59 15.51 -6.60
N MET A 14 31.15 15.26 -7.79
CA MET A 14 30.38 14.82 -8.96
C MET A 14 29.81 13.41 -8.78
N VAL A 15 30.58 12.49 -8.19
CA VAL A 15 30.08 11.14 -7.83
C VAL A 15 28.97 11.22 -6.79
N CYS A 16 29.06 12.11 -5.79
CA CYS A 16 27.99 12.31 -4.83
C CYS A 16 26.69 12.81 -5.50
N VAL A 17 26.77 13.77 -6.41
CA VAL A 17 25.59 14.34 -7.10
C VAL A 17 24.86 13.30 -7.96
N PHE A 18 25.57 12.37 -8.61
CA PHE A 18 24.96 11.32 -9.42
C PHE A 18 24.55 10.06 -8.64
N ALA A 19 25.16 9.76 -7.50
CA ALA A 19 24.82 8.58 -6.69
C ALA A 19 23.69 8.81 -5.68
N LEU A 20 23.51 10.04 -5.18
CA LEU A 20 22.47 10.38 -4.19
C LEU A 20 21.02 10.07 -4.64
N PRO A 21 20.61 10.35 -5.90
CA PRO A 21 19.22 10.09 -6.33
C PRO A 21 18.84 8.61 -6.35
N ALA A 22 19.81 7.72 -6.62
CA ALA A 22 19.57 6.28 -6.68
C ALA A 22 19.28 5.66 -5.30
N VAL A 23 19.80 6.27 -4.22
CA VAL A 23 19.57 5.80 -2.84
C VAL A 23 18.17 6.18 -2.33
N ILE A 24 17.57 7.25 -2.86
CA ILE A 24 16.23 7.72 -2.46
C ILE A 24 15.11 6.91 -3.14
N ALA A 25 15.35 6.37 -4.34
CA ALA A 25 14.34 5.66 -5.12
C ALA A 25 14.05 4.22 -4.64
N GLY A 26 14.87 3.64 -3.78
CA GLY A 26 14.80 2.22 -3.42
C GLY A 26 13.58 1.79 -2.60
N ASN A 27 12.83 2.72 -2.01
CA ASN A 27 11.78 2.40 -1.02
C ASN A 27 10.36 2.77 -1.48
N ALA A 28 10.16 3.22 -2.72
CA ALA A 28 8.83 3.56 -3.21
C ALA A 28 8.02 2.27 -3.52
N PRO A 29 6.80 2.12 -2.97
CA PRO A 29 5.95 0.97 -3.29
C PRO A 29 5.54 0.99 -4.76
N ALA A 30 5.29 -0.20 -5.33
CA ALA A 30 4.81 -0.32 -6.71
C ALA A 30 3.53 0.50 -6.93
N ASP A 31 3.42 1.10 -8.12
CA ASP A 31 2.25 1.92 -8.49
C ASP A 31 0.94 1.15 -8.41
N THR A 32 0.99 -0.13 -8.80
CA THR A 32 -0.10 -1.09 -8.68
C THR A 32 0.37 -2.34 -7.95
N ILE A 33 -0.45 -2.84 -7.04
CA ILE A 33 -0.18 -4.02 -6.22
C ILE A 33 -1.29 -5.03 -6.45
N THR A 34 -0.94 -6.26 -6.82
CA THR A 34 -1.93 -7.35 -6.88
C THR A 34 -2.18 -7.90 -5.48
N MET A 35 -3.40 -7.74 -4.99
CA MET A 35 -3.81 -8.22 -3.67
C MET A 35 -4.24 -9.68 -3.74
N ILE A 36 -3.50 -10.54 -3.03
CA ILE A 36 -3.79 -11.97 -2.85
C ILE A 36 -3.98 -12.29 -1.37
N ALA A 37 -4.67 -13.40 -1.09
CA ALA A 37 -4.76 -13.89 0.29
C ALA A 37 -3.42 -14.48 0.75
N PRO A 38 -3.02 -14.27 2.02
CA PRO A 38 -1.76 -14.80 2.56
C PRO A 38 -1.78 -16.34 2.62
N ASN A 39 -0.60 -16.93 2.76
CA ASN A 39 -0.41 -18.37 3.03
C ASN A 39 -1.10 -19.30 2.02
N GLY A 40 -1.18 -18.88 0.75
CA GLY A 40 -1.80 -19.66 -0.32
C GLY A 40 -3.31 -19.92 -0.14
N GLN A 41 -3.98 -19.15 0.72
CA GLN A 41 -5.41 -19.34 0.97
C GLN A 41 -6.22 -19.17 -0.31
N LYS A 42 -7.15 -20.11 -0.55
CA LYS A 42 -7.98 -20.10 -1.76
C LYS A 42 -8.94 -18.92 -1.74
N MET A 43 -8.81 -18.04 -2.72
CA MET A 43 -9.71 -16.91 -2.92
C MET A 43 -10.99 -17.35 -3.65
N SER A 44 -12.13 -16.81 -3.23
CA SER A 44 -13.43 -17.02 -3.89
C SER A 44 -13.72 -16.04 -5.04
N LYS A 45 -12.83 -15.06 -5.22
CA LYS A 45 -12.89 -14.01 -6.23
C LYS A 45 -11.51 -13.83 -6.86
N THR A 46 -11.47 -13.18 -8.01
CA THR A 46 -10.24 -12.80 -8.68
C THR A 46 -9.40 -11.88 -7.78
N PRO A 47 -8.05 -11.94 -7.87
CA PRO A 47 -7.18 -10.97 -7.22
C PRO A 47 -7.58 -9.54 -7.59
N VAL A 48 -7.37 -8.61 -6.67
CA VAL A 48 -7.64 -7.19 -6.90
C VAL A 48 -6.35 -6.53 -7.34
N GLU A 49 -6.37 -5.85 -8.48
CA GLU A 49 -5.30 -4.91 -8.84
C GLU A 49 -5.55 -3.61 -8.09
N PHE A 50 -4.71 -3.31 -7.11
CA PHE A 50 -4.82 -2.13 -6.26
C PHE A 50 -3.89 -1.03 -6.77
N PRO A 51 -4.42 0.06 -7.35
CA PRO A 51 -3.60 1.19 -7.81
C PRO A 51 -3.21 2.05 -6.61
N HIS A 52 -2.17 1.64 -5.89
CA HIS A 52 -1.67 2.32 -4.68
C HIS A 52 -1.29 3.77 -4.98
N LYS A 53 -0.55 4.01 -6.08
CA LYS A 53 -0.17 5.37 -6.49
C LYS A 53 -1.37 6.28 -6.75
N MET A 54 -2.45 5.75 -7.33
CA MET A 54 -3.68 6.53 -7.55
C MET A 54 -4.26 7.05 -6.22
N HIS A 55 -4.26 6.23 -5.16
CA HIS A 55 -4.76 6.67 -3.86
C HIS A 55 -3.86 7.75 -3.24
N VAL A 56 -2.55 7.60 -3.36
CA VAL A 56 -1.56 8.60 -2.90
C VAL A 56 -1.72 9.91 -3.67
N ASP A 57 -1.83 9.86 -4.99
CA ASP A 57 -2.00 11.04 -5.85
C ASP A 57 -3.34 11.76 -5.60
N ASN A 58 -4.36 11.03 -5.12
CA ASN A 58 -5.62 11.60 -4.64
C ASN A 58 -5.55 12.15 -3.21
N GLY A 59 -4.36 12.22 -2.62
CA GLY A 59 -4.13 12.84 -1.30
C GLY A 59 -4.58 11.98 -0.12
N ILE A 60 -4.74 10.67 -0.28
CA ILE A 60 -5.03 9.78 0.83
C ILE A 60 -3.76 9.59 1.67
N ASP A 61 -3.84 9.91 2.95
CA ASP A 61 -2.71 9.75 3.86
C ASP A 61 -2.38 8.26 4.10
N CYS A 62 -1.09 7.95 4.16
CA CYS A 62 -0.57 6.59 4.33
C CYS A 62 -1.16 5.89 5.58
N LEU A 63 -1.38 6.66 6.64
CA LEU A 63 -1.86 6.17 7.93
C LEU A 63 -3.36 5.91 7.95
N VAL A 64 -4.10 6.30 6.91
CA VAL A 64 -5.52 5.90 6.76
C VAL A 64 -5.62 4.39 6.62
N CYS A 65 -4.79 3.81 5.74
CA CYS A 65 -4.77 2.37 5.50
C CYS A 65 -3.75 1.65 6.40
N HIS A 66 -2.54 2.21 6.53
CA HIS A 66 -1.52 1.70 7.48
C HIS A 66 -1.78 2.24 8.88
N HIS A 67 -2.98 1.99 9.40
CA HIS A 67 -3.54 2.58 10.62
C HIS A 67 -2.83 2.18 11.93
N LYS A 68 -1.81 1.31 11.85
CA LYS A 68 -0.92 0.95 12.97
C LYS A 68 0.51 1.44 12.77
N ALA A 69 0.85 2.01 11.61
CA ALA A 69 2.16 2.59 11.37
C ALA A 69 2.29 3.92 12.13
N THR A 70 3.49 4.20 12.59
CA THR A 70 3.83 5.47 13.26
C THR A 70 4.34 6.53 12.29
N SER A 71 4.79 6.11 11.10
CA SER A 71 5.25 6.98 10.02
C SER A 71 5.17 6.25 8.68
N LYS A 72 5.34 6.98 7.58
CA LYS A 72 5.37 6.44 6.21
C LYS A 72 6.53 5.46 6.00
N ASP A 73 7.61 5.60 6.75
CA ASP A 73 8.81 4.75 6.67
C ASP A 73 8.65 3.43 7.44
N ASN A 74 7.62 3.31 8.30
CA ASN A 74 7.36 2.14 9.14
C ASN A 74 6.08 1.40 8.73
N VAL A 75 5.73 1.47 7.44
CA VAL A 75 4.57 0.75 6.91
C VAL A 75 4.86 -0.73 6.75
N LYS A 76 3.87 -1.56 7.08
CA LYS A 76 3.92 -3.02 6.96
C LYS A 76 2.70 -3.52 6.18
N GLY A 77 2.81 -4.73 5.64
CA GLY A 77 1.71 -5.41 4.97
C GLY A 77 0.58 -5.78 5.93
N CYS A 78 -0.65 -5.85 5.42
CA CYS A 78 -1.85 -6.13 6.22
C CYS A 78 -1.79 -7.47 6.97
N ALA A 79 -1.09 -8.46 6.39
CA ALA A 79 -0.93 -9.82 6.94
C ALA A 79 0.47 -10.05 7.54
N SER A 80 1.17 -8.99 7.98
CA SER A 80 2.36 -9.16 8.82
C SER A 80 2.00 -9.83 10.15
N GLU A 81 2.98 -10.44 10.80
CA GLU A 81 2.80 -11.08 12.12
C GLU A 81 2.13 -10.13 13.11
N GLY A 82 1.13 -10.63 13.85
CA GLY A 82 0.33 -9.84 14.79
C GLY A 82 -0.70 -8.90 14.17
N CYS A 83 -0.88 -8.94 12.85
CA CYS A 83 -1.91 -8.15 12.13
C CYS A 83 -3.03 -9.08 11.63
N HIS A 84 -3.55 -8.82 10.43
CA HIS A 84 -4.67 -9.57 9.85
C HIS A 84 -4.23 -10.87 9.19
N THR A 85 -3.66 -11.80 9.94
CA THR A 85 -3.02 -13.02 9.37
C THR A 85 -4.00 -14.14 9.06
N ASP A 86 -5.15 -14.20 9.75
CA ASP A 86 -6.15 -15.25 9.53
C ASP A 86 -7.05 -14.94 8.32
N ALA A 87 -6.76 -15.58 7.19
CA ALA A 87 -7.56 -15.53 5.97
C ALA A 87 -8.51 -16.74 5.81
N GLY A 88 -8.70 -17.52 6.88
CA GLY A 88 -9.60 -18.66 6.92
C GLY A 88 -11.07 -18.29 6.77
N LYS A 89 -11.90 -19.27 6.40
CA LYS A 89 -13.36 -19.06 6.20
C LYS A 89 -14.07 -18.54 7.46
N LYS A 90 -13.65 -19.01 8.65
CA LYS A 90 -14.26 -18.61 9.93
C LYS A 90 -13.94 -17.15 10.29
N ALA A 91 -12.69 -16.73 10.05
CA ALA A 91 -12.24 -15.36 10.28
C ALA A 91 -12.88 -14.31 9.36
N LYS A 92 -13.65 -14.71 8.33
CA LYS A 92 -14.41 -13.76 7.51
C LYS A 92 -15.37 -12.88 8.30
N LYS A 93 -15.86 -13.36 9.45
CA LYS A 93 -16.75 -12.59 10.35
C LYS A 93 -16.00 -11.95 11.52
N ASP A 94 -14.74 -12.27 11.70
CA ASP A 94 -13.89 -11.72 12.74
C ASP A 94 -13.40 -10.33 12.32
N PRO A 95 -13.63 -9.27 13.11
CA PRO A 95 -13.12 -7.92 12.84
C PRO A 95 -11.61 -7.87 12.55
N GLU A 96 -10.81 -8.75 13.15
CA GLU A 96 -9.35 -8.81 12.96
C GLU A 96 -8.93 -9.74 11.82
N GLY A 97 -9.86 -10.50 11.23
CA GLY A 97 -9.57 -11.39 10.12
C GLY A 97 -9.17 -10.65 8.84
N TYR A 98 -8.34 -11.28 8.00
CA TYR A 98 -7.83 -10.71 6.74
C TYR A 98 -8.94 -10.20 5.81
N TYR A 99 -10.09 -10.89 5.79
CA TYR A 99 -11.22 -10.45 4.99
C TYR A 99 -11.76 -9.08 5.45
N GLN A 100 -11.84 -8.85 6.76
CA GLN A 100 -12.39 -7.60 7.32
C GLN A 100 -11.44 -6.42 7.14
N ALA A 101 -10.12 -6.66 7.04
CA ALA A 101 -9.14 -5.63 6.68
C ALA A 101 -9.52 -4.85 5.41
N PHE A 102 -10.24 -5.47 4.47
CA PHE A 102 -10.68 -4.83 3.22
C PHE A 102 -12.20 -4.62 3.12
N HIS A 103 -13.00 -5.46 3.80
CA HIS A 103 -14.45 -5.49 3.62
C HIS A 103 -15.27 -4.92 4.79
N ASN A 104 -14.62 -4.50 5.88
CA ASN A 104 -15.32 -3.92 7.01
C ASN A 104 -15.95 -2.58 6.61
N LYS A 105 -17.29 -2.57 6.47
CA LYS A 105 -18.07 -1.40 6.03
C LYS A 105 -18.04 -0.23 7.01
N LYS A 106 -17.55 -0.44 8.24
CA LYS A 106 -17.50 0.55 9.31
C LYS A 106 -16.11 1.15 9.51
N SER A 107 -15.08 0.59 8.87
CA SER A 107 -13.70 1.06 9.01
C SER A 107 -13.28 1.90 7.80
N GLU A 108 -12.69 3.07 8.03
CA GLU A 108 -12.10 3.89 6.98
C GLU A 108 -10.74 3.35 6.50
N ALA A 109 -10.12 2.46 7.27
CA ALA A 109 -8.92 1.73 6.84
C ALA A 109 -9.25 0.58 5.87
N ALA A 110 -10.52 0.17 5.77
CA ALA A 110 -10.97 -0.89 4.87
C ALA A 110 -11.49 -0.31 3.55
N CYS A 111 -11.12 -0.94 2.43
CA CYS A 111 -11.50 -0.50 1.07
C CYS A 111 -13.01 -0.22 0.96
N LEU A 112 -13.84 -1.19 1.34
CA LEU A 112 -15.29 -1.08 1.20
C LEU A 112 -15.90 -0.03 2.14
N GLY A 113 -15.34 0.16 3.35
CA GLY A 113 -15.83 1.15 4.30
C GLY A 113 -15.54 2.57 3.82
N CYS A 114 -14.28 2.84 3.48
CA CYS A 114 -13.85 4.11 2.90
C CYS A 114 -14.64 4.44 1.62
N HIS A 115 -14.69 3.51 0.65
CA HIS A 115 -15.37 3.74 -0.62
C HIS A 115 -16.88 3.98 -0.45
N LYS A 116 -17.52 3.32 0.53
CA LYS A 116 -18.93 3.60 0.84
C LYS A 116 -19.12 5.02 1.39
N LYS A 117 -18.23 5.49 2.26
CA LYS A 117 -18.25 6.87 2.75
C LYS A 117 -18.02 7.86 1.61
N ALA A 118 -17.01 7.62 0.78
CA ALA A 118 -16.70 8.44 -0.40
C ALA A 118 -17.89 8.52 -1.37
N LYS A 119 -18.53 7.38 -1.69
CA LYS A 119 -19.70 7.33 -2.57
C LYS A 119 -20.91 8.08 -1.98
N LYS A 120 -21.15 7.98 -0.67
CA LYS A 120 -22.19 8.76 0.01
C LYS A 120 -21.91 10.26 -0.05
N ALA A 121 -20.65 10.66 -0.06
CA ALA A 121 -20.21 12.04 -0.25
C ALA A 121 -20.15 12.47 -1.74
N GLY A 122 -20.73 11.69 -2.66
CA GLY A 122 -20.79 12.02 -4.09
C GLY A 122 -19.49 11.78 -4.86
N LYS A 123 -18.46 11.19 -4.24
CA LYS A 123 -17.21 10.87 -4.93
C LYS A 123 -17.32 9.55 -5.70
N SER A 124 -16.62 9.45 -6.82
CA SER A 124 -16.50 8.20 -7.57
C SER A 124 -15.60 7.23 -6.79
N ALA A 125 -16.19 6.15 -6.27
CA ALA A 125 -15.46 5.08 -5.60
C ALA A 125 -16.17 3.73 -5.83
N PRO A 126 -15.45 2.66 -6.21
CA PRO A 126 -16.06 1.36 -6.47
C PRO A 126 -16.56 0.73 -5.17
N VAL A 127 -17.83 0.32 -5.15
CA VAL A 127 -18.45 -0.32 -3.98
C VAL A 127 -19.11 -1.66 -4.33
N SER A 128 -19.19 -1.99 -5.61
CA SER A 128 -19.71 -3.27 -6.06
C SER A 128 -18.60 -4.32 -6.06
N CYS A 129 -18.95 -5.58 -5.83
CA CYS A 129 -17.97 -6.66 -5.82
C CYS A 129 -17.24 -6.81 -7.16
N LYS A 130 -17.92 -6.52 -8.28
CA LYS A 130 -17.37 -6.70 -9.63
C LYS A 130 -16.44 -5.56 -10.03
N ASP A 131 -16.63 -4.38 -9.46
CA ASP A 131 -15.78 -3.22 -9.71
C ASP A 131 -14.38 -3.43 -9.11
N CYS A 132 -14.31 -4.11 -7.95
CA CYS A 132 -13.04 -4.46 -7.31
C CYS A 132 -12.51 -5.84 -7.76
N HIS A 133 -13.39 -6.82 -7.96
CA HIS A 133 -13.05 -8.18 -8.41
C HIS A 133 -13.62 -8.44 -9.81
N PRO A 134 -12.99 -7.90 -10.87
CA PRO A 134 -13.46 -8.10 -12.23
C PRO A 134 -13.47 -9.60 -12.56
N LYS A 135 -14.54 -10.06 -13.21
CA LYS A 135 -14.55 -11.41 -13.77
C LYS A 135 -13.50 -11.45 -14.88
N LYS A 136 -12.54 -12.36 -14.75
CA LYS A 136 -11.70 -12.74 -15.88
C LYS A 136 -12.54 -13.47 -16.91
#